data_AF-A0A1V6HRQ0-F1
#
_entry.id   AF-A0A1V6HRQ0-F1
#
_cell.length_a   1.000
_cell.length_b   1.000
_cell.length_c   1.000
_cell.angle_alpha   90.00
_cell.angle_beta   90.00
_cell.angle_gamma   90.00
#
_symmetry.space_group_name_H-M   'P 1'
#
loop_
_entity.id
_entity.type
_entity.pdbx_description
1 polymer ?
#
loop_
_entity_poly.entity_id
_entity_poly.type
_entity_poly.pdbx_seq_one_letter_code
_entity_poly.pdbx_strand_id
1 'polypeptide(L)'
;MRTSVTLAVAVLITSVAVGCGGKKDLHRLGPDVLNLVPQEERATLDPYLAAFEQAKKDAEEAKDALSQTKTDVGKATTEAKRAELLSAELTAKASHLKARQARQEAELKLKEAEARAKDAEYEYQRTELASKKGLIPYKGFTATKYHTQFLDVGKAVADARKRVEKAQAAETKAEKAHKKAQDRLTKAGQ
;
A
#
# COMPACT_ATOMS: atom_id res chain seq x y z
N MET A 1 -16.37 -6.26 -43.80
CA MET A 1 -15.19 -7.12 -44.09
C MET A 1 -14.21 -6.35 -44.96
N ARG A 2 -13.40 -5.45 -44.39
CA ARG A 2 -12.40 -4.63 -45.11
C ARG A 2 -11.16 -4.36 -44.23
N THR A 3 -10.79 -5.32 -43.40
CA THR A 3 -9.68 -5.21 -42.45
C THR A 3 -8.56 -6.24 -42.69
N SER A 4 -8.69 -7.08 -43.71
CA SER A 4 -7.81 -8.25 -43.90
C SER A 4 -6.70 -8.02 -44.94
N VAL A 5 -6.79 -7.00 -45.80
CA VAL A 5 -5.79 -6.76 -46.86
C VAL A 5 -4.68 -5.82 -46.39
N THR A 6 -4.99 -4.85 -45.53
CA THR A 6 -4.03 -3.92 -44.93
C THR A 6 -3.08 -4.57 -43.93
N LEU A 7 -3.47 -5.68 -43.30
CA LEU A 7 -2.61 -6.43 -42.38
C LEU A 7 -1.58 -7.30 -43.11
N ALA A 8 -1.88 -7.75 -44.35
CA ALA A 8 -1.01 -8.65 -45.10
C ALA A 8 0.22 -7.94 -45.71
N VAL A 9 0.12 -6.63 -46.01
CA VAL A 9 1.22 -5.84 -46.57
C VAL A 9 2.21 -5.39 -45.49
N ALA A 10 1.75 -5.19 -44.24
CA ALA A 10 2.62 -4.80 -43.12
C ALA A 10 3.49 -5.96 -42.60
N VAL A 11 3.05 -7.21 -42.74
CA VAL A 11 3.81 -8.41 -42.33
C VAL A 11 4.88 -8.81 -43.36
N LEU A 12 4.73 -8.41 -44.62
CA LEU A 12 5.70 -8.68 -45.68
C LEU A 12 6.91 -7.73 -45.68
N ILE A 13 6.83 -6.58 -45.00
CA ILE A 13 7.94 -5.62 -44.89
C ILE A 13 8.80 -5.87 -43.64
N THR A 14 8.27 -6.56 -42.62
CA THR A 14 9.03 -6.91 -41.41
C THR A 14 9.81 -8.22 -41.51
N SER A 15 9.57 -9.03 -42.55
CA SER A 15 10.24 -10.34 -42.74
C SER A 15 11.57 -10.30 -43.52
N VAL A 16 12.09 -9.11 -43.88
CA VAL A 16 13.39 -8.98 -44.56
C VAL A 16 14.56 -8.63 -43.62
N ALA A 17 14.31 -8.38 -42.33
CA ALA A 17 15.36 -7.89 -41.42
C ALA A 17 15.86 -8.89 -40.35
N VAL A 18 15.34 -10.11 -40.27
CA VAL A 18 15.87 -11.10 -39.31
C VAL A 18 16.10 -12.44 -40.01
N GLY A 19 17.36 -12.69 -40.37
CA GLY A 19 17.85 -14.03 -40.68
C GLY A 19 18.23 -14.26 -42.12
N CYS A 20 19.37 -13.69 -42.54
CA CYS A 20 20.30 -14.40 -43.42
C CYS A 20 21.72 -13.91 -43.11
N GLY A 21 22.44 -14.72 -42.34
CA GLY A 21 23.88 -14.60 -42.23
C GLY A 21 24.50 -14.80 -43.60
N GLY A 22 25.09 -13.75 -44.13
CA GLY A 22 25.79 -13.77 -45.41
C GLY A 22 26.41 -12.41 -45.64
N LYS A 23 27.73 -12.32 -45.48
CA LYS A 23 28.52 -11.20 -46.00
C LYS A 23 28.28 -11.11 -47.50
N LYS A 24 27.36 -10.25 -47.90
CA LYS A 24 27.33 -9.69 -49.24
C LYS A 24 27.16 -8.20 -49.03
N ASP A 25 28.20 -7.47 -49.39
CA ASP A 25 28.16 -6.02 -49.52
C ASP A 25 26.91 -5.66 -50.33
N LEU A 26 25.85 -5.24 -49.64
CA LEU A 26 24.81 -4.46 -50.30
C LEU A 26 25.52 -3.17 -50.67
N HIS A 27 26.01 -3.09 -51.90
CA HIS A 27 26.34 -1.82 -52.53
C HIS A 27 25.10 -0.95 -52.36
N ARG A 28 25.18 0.02 -51.43
CA ARG A 28 24.19 1.09 -51.34
C ARG A 28 24.28 1.82 -52.67
N LEU A 29 23.37 1.48 -53.58
CA LEU A 29 23.12 2.23 -54.79
C LEU A 29 22.92 3.69 -54.36
N GLY A 30 23.83 4.56 -54.79
CA GLY A 30 23.75 5.98 -54.50
C GLY A 30 22.47 6.58 -55.09
N PRO A 31 22.06 7.79 -54.67
CA PRO A 31 20.85 8.45 -55.18
C PRO A 31 20.85 8.64 -56.70
N ASP A 32 22.01 8.52 -57.36
CA ASP A 32 22.20 8.69 -58.81
C ASP A 32 21.72 7.54 -59.69
N VAL A 33 21.30 6.40 -59.12
CA VAL A 33 20.87 5.23 -59.92
C VAL A 33 19.52 5.47 -60.61
N LEU A 34 18.71 6.39 -60.09
CA LEU A 34 17.46 6.83 -60.74
C LEU A 34 17.70 7.72 -61.97
N ASN A 35 18.93 8.21 -62.20
CA ASN A 35 19.27 8.98 -63.40
C ASN A 35 19.58 8.09 -64.62
N LEU A 36 19.66 6.76 -64.42
CA LEU A 36 19.87 5.77 -65.49
C LEU A 36 18.57 5.15 -66.01
N VAL A 37 17.43 5.49 -65.39
CA VAL A 37 16.10 4.98 -65.74
C VAL A 37 15.45 5.91 -66.78
N PRO A 38 14.92 5.39 -67.90
CA PRO A 38 14.18 6.18 -68.89
C PRO A 38 13.06 7.00 -68.24
N GLN A 39 12.84 8.22 -68.73
CA GLN A 39 11.96 9.21 -68.09
C GLN A 39 10.51 8.72 -67.89
N GLU A 40 10.04 7.82 -68.76
CA GLU A 40 8.71 7.19 -68.67
C GLU A 40 8.61 6.16 -67.52
N GLU A 41 9.67 5.39 -67.26
CA GLU A 41 9.71 4.43 -66.16
C GLU A 41 9.91 5.13 -64.81
N ARG A 42 10.62 6.26 -64.79
CA ARG A 42 10.83 7.09 -63.59
C ARG A 42 9.52 7.67 -63.04
N ALA A 43 8.62 8.11 -63.93
CA ALA A 43 7.28 8.60 -63.55
C ALA A 43 6.41 7.50 -62.92
N THR A 44 6.62 6.23 -63.26
CA THR A 44 5.94 5.09 -62.61
C THR A 44 6.51 4.76 -61.23
N LEU A 45 7.72 5.20 -60.92
CA LEU A 45 8.43 4.97 -59.65
C LEU A 45 8.25 6.11 -58.63
N ASP A 46 7.95 7.32 -59.08
CA ASP A 46 7.64 8.49 -58.23
C ASP A 46 6.60 8.22 -57.12
N PRO A 47 5.45 7.56 -57.38
CA PRO A 47 4.50 7.25 -56.31
C PRO A 47 5.06 6.27 -55.27
N TYR A 48 5.97 5.37 -55.65
CA TYR A 48 6.62 4.45 -54.71
C TYR A 48 7.68 5.14 -53.87
N LEU A 49 8.44 6.09 -54.45
CA LEU A 49 9.38 6.93 -53.70
C LEU A 49 8.65 7.82 -52.70
N ALA A 50 7.54 8.44 -53.11
CA ALA A 50 6.69 9.23 -52.21
C ALA A 50 6.11 8.36 -51.08
N ALA A 51 5.64 7.14 -51.39
CA ALA A 51 5.16 6.20 -50.39
C ALA A 51 6.27 5.75 -49.43
N PHE A 52 7.52 5.58 -49.90
CA PHE A 52 8.65 5.21 -49.06
C PHE A 52 9.09 6.35 -48.13
N GLU A 53 9.14 7.58 -48.62
CA GLU A 53 9.41 8.76 -47.79
C GLU A 53 8.29 9.02 -46.78
N GLN A 54 7.03 8.78 -47.16
CA GLN A 54 5.92 8.82 -46.21
C GLN A 54 6.03 7.72 -45.15
N ALA A 55 6.34 6.48 -45.56
CA ALA A 55 6.54 5.38 -44.62
C ALA A 55 7.70 5.62 -43.64
N LYS A 56 8.77 6.33 -44.06
CA LYS A 56 9.83 6.77 -43.14
C LYS A 56 9.33 7.78 -42.12
N LYS A 57 8.56 8.78 -42.54
CA LYS A 57 7.96 9.77 -41.64
C LYS A 57 7.03 9.09 -40.64
N ASP A 58 6.14 8.23 -41.13
CA ASP A 58 5.23 7.45 -40.28
C ASP A 58 5.99 6.56 -39.29
N ALA A 59 7.14 5.98 -39.69
CA ALA A 59 7.98 5.18 -38.81
C ALA A 59 8.68 6.01 -37.72
N GLU A 60 9.11 7.24 -38.01
CA GLU A 60 9.66 8.14 -36.99
C GLU A 60 8.57 8.65 -36.04
N GLU A 61 7.39 9.04 -36.56
CA GLU A 61 6.23 9.40 -35.73
C GLU A 61 5.79 8.25 -34.82
N ALA A 62 5.82 7.01 -35.31
CA ALA A 62 5.53 5.83 -34.50
C ALA A 62 6.57 5.57 -33.40
N LYS A 63 7.86 5.87 -33.64
CA LYS A 63 8.91 5.79 -32.60
C LYS A 63 8.73 6.83 -31.51
N ASP A 64 8.36 8.06 -31.89
CA ASP A 64 8.09 9.13 -30.93
C ASP A 64 6.84 8.81 -30.09
N ALA A 65 5.76 8.36 -30.74
CA ALA A 65 4.55 7.91 -30.06
C ALA A 65 4.82 6.73 -29.11
N LEU A 66 5.66 5.77 -29.51
CA LEU A 66 6.07 4.65 -28.65
C LEU A 66 6.89 5.13 -27.45
N SER A 67 7.78 6.11 -27.65
CA SER A 67 8.59 6.70 -26.58
C SER A 67 7.71 7.42 -25.56
N GLN A 68 6.76 8.23 -26.04
CA GLN A 68 5.77 8.90 -25.20
C GLN A 68 4.90 7.89 -24.43
N THR A 69 4.39 6.87 -25.12
CA THR A 69 3.59 5.80 -24.49
C THR A 69 4.37 5.09 -23.38
N LYS A 70 5.66 4.78 -23.59
CA LYS A 70 6.52 4.21 -22.54
C LYS A 70 6.64 5.14 -21.33
N THR A 71 6.78 6.44 -21.54
CA THR A 71 6.83 7.40 -20.42
C THR A 71 5.51 7.47 -19.66
N ASP A 72 4.38 7.45 -20.37
CA ASP A 72 3.06 7.53 -19.74
C ASP A 72 2.69 6.25 -18.99
N VAL A 73 3.04 5.08 -19.54
CA VAL A 73 2.96 3.80 -18.80
C VAL A 73 3.85 3.84 -17.56
N GLY A 74 5.06 4.39 -17.66
CA GLY A 74 5.95 4.61 -16.52
C GLY A 74 5.27 5.41 -15.41
N LYS A 75 4.68 6.57 -15.74
CA LYS A 75 3.94 7.42 -14.79
C LYS A 75 2.72 6.71 -14.21
N ALA A 76 1.91 6.05 -15.03
CA ALA A 76 0.74 5.33 -14.56
C ALA A 76 1.10 4.21 -13.57
N THR A 77 2.21 3.49 -13.80
CA THR A 77 2.67 2.45 -12.88
C THR A 77 3.21 3.00 -11.56
N THR A 78 3.86 4.17 -11.55
CA THR A 78 4.33 4.80 -10.32
C THR A 78 3.16 5.40 -9.52
N GLU A 79 2.19 6.00 -10.19
CA GLU A 79 0.95 6.48 -9.57
C GLU A 79 0.13 5.35 -8.96
N ALA A 80 -0.03 4.22 -9.66
CA ALA A 80 -0.70 3.04 -9.14
C ALA A 80 -0.03 2.52 -7.85
N LYS A 81 1.30 2.37 -7.87
CA LYS A 81 2.08 1.99 -6.66
C LYS A 81 1.90 2.98 -5.52
N ARG A 82 1.85 4.27 -5.82
CA ARG A 82 1.65 5.32 -4.81
C ARG A 82 0.24 5.26 -4.20
N ALA A 83 -0.79 5.00 -5.01
CA ALA A 83 -2.15 4.81 -4.53
C ALA A 83 -2.27 3.59 -3.60
N GLU A 84 -1.62 2.47 -3.95
CA GLU A 84 -1.54 1.29 -3.09
C GLU A 84 -0.87 1.62 -1.75
N LEU A 85 0.28 2.31 -1.78
CA LEU A 85 1.00 2.71 -0.56
C LEU A 85 0.19 3.69 0.31
N LEU A 86 -0.55 4.62 -0.30
CA LEU A 86 -1.47 5.51 0.41
C LEU A 86 -2.57 4.73 1.13
N SER A 87 -3.20 3.78 0.43
CA SER A 87 -4.25 2.95 1.03
C SER A 87 -3.73 2.11 2.21
N ALA A 88 -2.50 1.58 2.09
CA ALA A 88 -1.83 0.85 3.15
C ALA A 88 -1.51 1.75 4.36
N GLU A 89 -1.05 2.99 4.13
CA GLU A 89 -0.81 3.98 5.19
C GLU A 89 -2.09 4.33 5.95
N LEU A 90 -3.18 4.61 5.23
CA LEU A 90 -4.47 4.94 5.82
C LEU A 90 -5.01 3.78 6.66
N THR A 91 -4.88 2.55 6.17
CA THR A 91 -5.29 1.34 6.90
C THR A 91 -4.47 1.16 8.18
N ALA A 92 -3.15 1.35 8.09
CA ALA A 92 -2.27 1.26 9.25
C ALA A 92 -2.54 2.36 10.27
N LYS A 93 -2.82 3.59 9.82
CA LYS A 93 -3.22 4.72 10.66
C LYS A 93 -4.53 4.44 11.38
N ALA A 94 -5.55 3.94 10.67
CA ALA A 94 -6.82 3.56 11.26
C ALA A 94 -6.65 2.45 12.31
N SER A 95 -5.81 1.45 12.04
CA SER A 95 -5.48 0.40 13.02
C SER A 95 -4.78 0.95 14.25
N HIS A 96 -3.86 1.89 14.09
CA HIS A 96 -3.16 2.53 15.20
C HIS A 96 -4.13 3.35 16.07
N LEU A 97 -5.01 4.15 15.46
CA LEU A 97 -6.03 4.91 16.20
C LEU A 97 -6.98 4.01 16.98
N LYS A 98 -7.44 2.90 16.38
CA LYS A 98 -8.28 1.91 17.08
C LYS A 98 -7.56 1.28 18.29
N ALA A 99 -6.29 0.93 18.12
CA ALA A 99 -5.49 0.37 19.21
C ALA A 99 -5.28 1.39 20.36
N ARG A 100 -5.04 2.65 20.02
CA ARG A 100 -4.94 3.74 20.98
C ARG A 100 -6.25 3.98 21.75
N GLN A 101 -7.39 3.96 21.06
CA GLN A 101 -8.71 4.03 21.71
C GLN A 101 -8.91 2.87 22.69
N ALA A 102 -8.61 1.63 22.28
CA ALA A 102 -8.72 0.47 23.15
C ALA A 102 -7.82 0.57 24.41
N ARG A 103 -6.61 1.14 24.28
CA ARG A 103 -5.75 1.42 25.43
C ARG A 103 -6.38 2.44 26.38
N GLN A 104 -6.91 3.54 25.85
CA GLN A 104 -7.58 4.56 26.66
C GLN A 104 -8.79 3.99 27.40
N GLU A 105 -9.61 3.17 26.75
CA GLU A 105 -10.73 2.48 27.39
C GLU A 105 -10.28 1.51 28.49
N ALA A 106 -9.20 0.77 28.26
CA ALA A 106 -8.63 -0.13 29.26
C ALA A 106 -8.12 0.64 30.48
N GLU A 107 -7.53 1.83 30.28
CA GLU A 107 -7.06 2.68 31.39
C GLU A 107 -8.19 3.32 32.18
N LEU A 108 -9.27 3.73 31.52
CA LEU A 108 -10.46 4.21 32.22
C LEU A 108 -11.02 3.11 33.13
N LYS A 109 -11.13 1.88 32.61
CA LYS A 109 -11.55 0.71 33.41
C LYS A 109 -10.58 0.40 34.55
N LEU A 110 -9.28 0.59 34.34
CA LEU A 110 -8.29 0.44 35.41
C LEU A 110 -8.49 1.49 36.50
N LYS A 111 -8.68 2.76 36.14
CA LYS A 111 -8.94 3.84 37.12
C LYS A 111 -10.21 3.58 37.92
N GLU A 112 -11.27 3.11 37.27
CA GLU A 112 -12.51 2.71 37.94
C GLU A 112 -12.30 1.54 38.91
N ALA A 113 -11.53 0.53 38.50
CA ALA A 113 -11.20 -0.61 39.35
C ALA A 113 -10.34 -0.19 40.55
N GLU A 114 -9.37 0.71 40.36
CA GLU A 114 -8.52 1.25 41.43
C GLU A 114 -9.31 2.12 42.41
N ALA A 115 -10.29 2.90 41.94
CA ALA A 115 -11.19 3.63 42.82
C ALA A 115 -12.01 2.67 43.70
N ARG A 116 -12.62 1.64 43.09
CA ARG A 116 -13.35 0.59 43.83
C ARG A 116 -12.45 -0.15 44.83
N ALA A 117 -11.17 -0.35 44.49
CA ALA A 117 -10.21 -0.98 45.39
C ALA A 117 -9.97 -0.14 46.65
N LYS A 118 -9.85 1.20 46.50
CA LYS A 118 -9.70 2.10 47.65
C LYS A 118 -10.93 2.11 48.54
N ASP A 119 -12.13 2.12 47.94
CA ASP A 119 -13.38 2.06 48.70
C ASP A 119 -13.50 0.73 49.46
N ALA A 120 -13.20 -0.39 48.79
CA ALA A 120 -13.21 -1.71 49.41
C ALA A 120 -12.13 -1.86 50.51
N GLU A 121 -10.96 -1.26 50.33
CA GLU A 121 -9.90 -1.23 51.35
C GLU A 121 -10.37 -0.48 52.60
N TYR A 122 -10.98 0.70 52.42
CA TYR A 122 -11.51 1.49 53.52
C TYR A 122 -12.62 0.75 54.28
N GLU A 123 -13.56 0.13 53.56
CA GLU A 123 -14.61 -0.69 54.18
C GLU A 123 -14.01 -1.87 54.94
N TYR A 124 -13.05 -2.58 54.35
CA TYR A 124 -12.36 -3.67 55.01
C TYR A 124 -11.68 -3.21 56.30
N GLN A 125 -10.87 -2.16 56.28
CA GLN A 125 -10.20 -1.62 57.47
C GLN A 125 -11.20 -1.19 58.56
N ARG A 126 -12.28 -0.51 58.18
CA ARG A 126 -13.34 -0.11 59.10
C ARG A 126 -14.01 -1.33 59.73
N THR A 127 -14.29 -2.38 58.95
CA THR A 127 -14.93 -3.59 59.45
C THR A 127 -14.02 -4.40 60.36
N GLU A 128 -12.72 -4.45 60.05
CA GLU A 128 -11.71 -5.10 60.87
C GLU A 128 -11.59 -4.41 62.24
N LEU A 129 -11.57 -3.07 62.27
CA LEU A 129 -11.56 -2.29 63.52
C LEU A 129 -12.82 -2.50 64.36
N ALA A 130 -14.01 -2.51 63.74
CA ALA A 130 -15.26 -2.78 64.44
C ALA A 130 -15.28 -4.20 65.03
N SER A 131 -14.82 -5.20 64.27
CA SER A 131 -14.69 -6.58 64.72
C SER A 131 -13.73 -6.71 65.91
N LYS A 132 -12.57 -6.04 65.86
CA LYS A 132 -11.58 -6.03 66.98
C LYS A 132 -12.16 -5.42 68.25
N LYS A 133 -13.08 -4.46 68.13
CA LYS A 133 -13.77 -3.81 69.26
C LYS A 133 -15.03 -4.57 69.72
N GLY A 134 -15.35 -5.72 69.13
CA GLY A 134 -16.57 -6.47 69.44
C GLY A 134 -17.88 -5.78 69.00
N LEU A 135 -17.78 -4.76 68.14
CA LEU A 135 -18.94 -4.03 67.63
C LEU A 135 -19.53 -4.77 66.43
N ILE A 136 -20.78 -5.21 66.55
CA ILE A 136 -21.55 -5.82 65.47
C ILE A 136 -22.58 -4.78 64.98
N PRO A 137 -22.26 -4.00 63.94
CA PRO A 137 -23.13 -2.89 63.50
C PRO A 137 -24.46 -3.37 62.91
N TYR A 138 -24.56 -4.60 62.41
CA TYR A 138 -25.80 -5.19 61.91
C TYR A 138 -25.73 -6.73 61.87
N LYS A 139 -26.91 -7.38 61.79
CA LYS A 139 -27.03 -8.83 61.70
C LYS A 139 -26.38 -9.36 60.41
N GLY A 140 -25.39 -10.25 60.53
CA GLY A 140 -24.65 -10.80 59.40
C GLY A 140 -23.34 -10.08 59.05
N PHE A 141 -22.94 -9.09 59.85
CA PHE A 141 -21.62 -8.46 59.76
C PHE A 141 -20.51 -9.46 60.11
N THR A 142 -19.58 -9.69 59.18
CA THR A 142 -18.35 -10.46 59.42
C THR A 142 -17.17 -9.80 58.71
N ALA A 143 -16.06 -9.59 59.41
CA ALA A 143 -14.84 -9.04 58.80
C ALA A 143 -14.33 -9.92 57.64
N THR A 144 -14.55 -11.23 57.71
CA THR A 144 -14.20 -12.20 56.66
C THR A 144 -14.90 -11.91 55.32
N LYS A 145 -16.16 -11.50 55.33
CA LYS A 145 -16.90 -11.15 54.11
C LYS A 145 -16.25 -9.97 53.38
N TYR A 146 -15.92 -8.91 54.13
CA TYR A 146 -15.26 -7.73 53.58
C TYR A 146 -13.83 -8.03 53.13
N HIS A 147 -13.11 -8.91 53.83
CA HIS A 147 -11.81 -9.39 53.40
C HIS A 147 -11.89 -10.07 52.03
N THR A 148 -12.85 -10.97 51.83
CA THR A 148 -13.03 -11.65 50.54
C THR A 148 -13.39 -10.67 49.42
N GLN A 149 -14.26 -9.69 49.70
CA GLN A 149 -14.59 -8.64 48.73
C GLN A 149 -13.37 -7.80 48.34
N PHE A 150 -12.55 -7.40 49.31
CA PHE A 150 -11.32 -6.67 49.06
C PHE A 150 -10.34 -7.48 48.17
N LEU A 151 -10.16 -8.77 48.47
CA LEU A 151 -9.31 -9.65 47.65
C LEU A 151 -9.82 -9.77 46.20
N ASP A 152 -11.13 -9.91 46.00
CA ASP A 152 -11.70 -10.04 44.66
C ASP A 152 -11.59 -8.73 43.86
N VAL A 153 -11.73 -7.57 44.52
CA VAL A 153 -11.46 -6.27 43.90
C VAL A 153 -9.97 -6.15 43.54
N GLY A 154 -9.06 -6.62 44.40
CA GLY A 154 -7.63 -6.68 44.10
C GLY A 154 -7.31 -7.50 42.84
N LYS A 155 -7.96 -8.67 42.67
CA LYS A 155 -7.85 -9.46 41.42
C LYS A 155 -8.36 -8.69 40.21
N ALA A 156 -9.50 -8.01 40.34
CA ALA A 156 -10.08 -7.22 39.26
C ALA A 156 -9.15 -6.07 38.81
N VAL A 157 -8.45 -5.42 39.74
CA VAL A 157 -7.42 -4.42 39.42
C VAL A 157 -6.24 -5.06 38.68
N ALA A 158 -5.73 -6.19 39.15
CA ALA A 158 -4.63 -6.90 38.48
C ALA A 158 -5.00 -7.32 37.05
N ASP A 159 -6.22 -7.79 36.83
CA ASP A 159 -6.71 -8.14 35.50
C ASP A 159 -6.91 -6.91 34.61
N ALA A 160 -7.37 -5.79 35.17
CA ALA A 160 -7.45 -4.52 34.45
C ALA A 160 -6.06 -4.02 34.03
N ARG A 161 -5.04 -4.13 34.89
CA ARG A 161 -3.64 -3.79 34.55
C ARG A 161 -3.11 -4.63 33.39
N LYS A 162 -3.31 -5.96 33.45
CA LYS A 162 -2.94 -6.87 32.35
C LYS A 162 -3.63 -6.50 31.03
N ARG A 163 -4.87 -6.01 31.06
CA ARG A 163 -5.58 -5.54 29.86
C ARG A 163 -4.96 -4.26 29.30
N VAL A 164 -4.57 -3.31 30.17
CA VAL A 164 -3.85 -2.09 29.76
C VAL A 164 -2.52 -2.46 29.10
N GLU A 165 -1.73 -3.33 29.72
CA GLU A 165 -0.44 -3.78 29.15
C GLU A 165 -0.61 -4.44 27.77
N LYS A 166 -1.61 -5.32 27.63
CA LYS A 166 -1.94 -5.94 26.33
C LYS A 166 -2.36 -4.90 25.29
N ALA A 167 -3.18 -3.93 25.67
CA ALA A 167 -3.61 -2.86 24.79
C ALA A 167 -2.44 -1.95 24.37
N GLN A 168 -1.52 -1.63 25.29
CA GLN A 168 -0.32 -0.85 25.03
C GLN A 168 0.64 -1.58 24.07
N ALA A 169 0.82 -2.89 24.24
CA ALA A 169 1.60 -3.71 23.32
C ALA A 169 0.98 -3.73 21.92
N ALA A 170 -0.35 -3.81 21.83
CA ALA A 170 -1.08 -3.75 20.56
C ALA A 170 -0.95 -2.36 19.89
N GLU A 171 -1.06 -1.27 20.66
CA GLU A 171 -0.84 0.09 20.19
C GLU A 171 0.57 0.25 19.63
N THR A 172 1.60 -0.19 20.36
CA THR A 172 3.01 -0.10 19.93
C THR A 172 3.24 -0.88 18.63
N LYS A 173 2.62 -2.07 18.49
CA LYS A 173 2.71 -2.86 17.25
C LYS A 173 2.05 -2.12 16.07
N ALA A 174 0.88 -1.53 16.30
CA ALA A 174 0.14 -0.78 15.29
C ALA A 174 0.87 0.53 14.91
N GLU A 175 1.48 1.22 15.87
CA GLU A 175 2.30 2.40 15.65
C GLU A 175 3.53 2.08 14.78
N LYS A 176 4.24 0.98 15.06
CA LYS A 176 5.35 0.51 14.23
C LYS A 176 4.91 0.20 12.80
N ALA A 177 3.74 -0.42 12.64
CA ALA A 177 3.18 -0.71 11.31
C ALA A 177 2.82 0.58 10.55
N HIS A 178 2.23 1.56 11.24
CA HIS A 178 1.91 2.86 10.69
C HIS A 178 3.17 3.64 10.26
N LYS A 179 4.18 3.74 11.13
CA LYS A 179 5.48 4.34 10.80
C LYS A 179 6.13 3.67 9.59
N LYS A 180 6.14 2.33 9.53
CA LYS A 180 6.69 1.60 8.38
C LYS A 180 5.92 1.86 7.09
N ALA A 181 4.59 1.99 7.15
CA ALA A 181 3.79 2.32 5.97
C ALA A 181 4.04 3.76 5.52
N GLN A 182 4.14 4.70 6.45
CA GLN A 182 4.50 6.09 6.20
C GLN A 182 5.89 6.21 5.55
N ASP A 183 6.90 5.51 6.07
CA ASP A 183 8.27 5.51 5.52
C ASP A 183 8.34 4.96 4.10
N ARG A 184 7.49 3.98 3.76
CA ARG A 184 7.41 3.45 2.39
C ARG A 184 6.76 4.46 1.45
N LEU A 185 5.72 5.14 1.91
CA LEU A 185 5.04 6.15 1.13
C LEU A 185 5.94 7.38 0.87
N THR A 186 6.69 7.84 1.88
CA THR A 186 7.63 8.96 1.71
C THR A 186 8.75 8.62 0.74
N LYS A 187 9.33 7.41 0.83
CA LYS A 187 10.35 6.93 -0.13
C LYS A 187 9.83 6.77 -1.56
N ALA A 188 8.55 6.49 -1.75
CA ALA A 188 7.94 6.39 -3.08
C ALA A 188 7.57 7.76 -3.68
N GLY A 189 7.60 8.83 -2.88
CA GLY A 189 7.37 10.21 -3.33
C GLY A 189 8.64 11.03 -3.55
N GLN A 190 9.82 10.45 -3.29
CA GLN A 190 11.15 10.98 -3.62
C GLN A 190 11.65 10.38 -4.93
#